data_AF-A0A965P850-F1
#
_entry.id   AF-A0A965P850-F1
#
_cell.length_a   1.000
_cell.length_b   1.000
_cell.length_c   1.000
_cell.angle_alpha   90.00
_cell.angle_beta   90.00
_cell.angle_gamma   90.00
#
_symmetry.space_group_name_H-M   'P 1'
#
loop_
_entity.id
_entity.type
_entity.pdbx_description
1 polymer ?
#
loop_
_entity_poly.entity_id
_entity_poly.type
_entity_poly.pdbx_seq_one_letter_code
_entity_poly.pdbx_strand_id
1 'polypeptide(L)'
;MNMQNILEISPDLGVPITPETTLIDLRDRTTAAWETIKYLQEHGGEDELDLTPNAEDQQVASALATAYANNPENTSKEVTTSRAATLSPACIASTRAILDEWGHAVVNHAIEVRHMVTNKLIQEAENPDPRVRIRALELLGKISDVGLFAEKAEITVTHQSTDDLRQKLREKLQKLQGKPIYDTENIVDAIEIQGKVLDLDEELGLSPKK
;
A
#
# COMPACT_ATOMS: atom_id res chain seq x y z
N MET A 1 10.13 -63.39 -12.23
CA MET A 1 10.46 -62.72 -10.95
C MET A 1 11.68 -61.86 -11.22
N ASN A 2 11.48 -60.64 -11.74
CA ASN A 2 12.59 -59.75 -12.13
C ASN A 2 12.70 -58.64 -11.09
N MET A 3 13.64 -58.78 -10.16
CA MET A 3 14.07 -57.69 -9.29
C MET A 3 14.96 -56.76 -10.11
N GLN A 4 14.42 -55.60 -10.47
CA GLN A 4 15.23 -54.48 -10.94
C GLN A 4 15.94 -53.88 -9.71
N ASN A 5 17.24 -54.13 -9.58
CA ASN A 5 18.07 -53.46 -8.60
C ASN A 5 18.22 -51.99 -9.04
N ILE A 6 17.51 -51.11 -8.35
CA ILE A 6 17.68 -49.66 -8.44
C ILE A 6 18.94 -49.33 -7.61
N LEU A 7 19.96 -48.77 -8.26
CA LEU A 7 21.16 -48.26 -7.60
C LEU A 7 20.82 -46.91 -6.94
N GLU A 8 20.58 -46.93 -5.63
CA GLU A 8 20.53 -45.72 -4.81
C GLU A 8 21.97 -45.26 -4.52
N ILE A 9 22.45 -44.25 -5.25
CA ILE A 9 23.74 -43.62 -4.98
C ILE A 9 23.50 -42.59 -3.87
N SER A 10 23.87 -42.92 -2.64
CA SER A 10 23.93 -41.94 -1.55
C SER A 10 25.29 -41.22 -1.58
N PRO A 11 25.34 -39.88 -1.60
CA PRO A 11 26.60 -39.16 -1.46
C PRO A 11 27.21 -39.43 -0.08
N ASP A 12 28.49 -39.76 -0.02
CA ASP A 12 29.29 -40.02 1.20
C ASP A 12 29.60 -38.74 1.99
N LEU A 13 28.70 -37.76 1.95
CA LEU A 13 28.68 -36.65 2.87
C LEU A 13 27.78 -37.14 4.01
N GLY A 14 28.33 -37.38 5.19
CA GLY A 14 27.61 -37.82 6.40
C GLY A 14 26.53 -36.85 6.92
N VAL A 15 25.96 -36.04 6.05
CA VAL A 15 24.81 -35.18 6.26
C VAL A 15 23.56 -35.97 5.86
N PRO A 16 22.68 -36.32 6.80
CA PRO A 16 21.42 -36.96 6.46
C PRO A 16 20.62 -36.03 5.55
N ILE A 17 20.08 -36.58 4.45
CA ILE A 17 19.13 -35.84 3.60
C ILE A 17 17.89 -35.59 4.46
N THR A 18 17.72 -34.34 4.89
CA THR A 18 16.50 -33.94 5.57
C THR A 18 15.34 -34.09 4.60
N PRO A 19 14.20 -34.68 5.01
CA PRO A 19 13.02 -34.71 4.16
C PRO A 19 12.67 -33.28 3.74
N GLU A 20 12.33 -33.09 2.45
CA GLU A 20 11.97 -31.78 1.90
C GLU A 20 10.97 -31.08 2.83
N THR A 21 11.37 -29.95 3.42
CA THR A 21 10.47 -29.12 4.22
C THR A 21 9.35 -28.63 3.31
N THR A 22 8.13 -29.09 3.57
CA THR A 22 6.99 -28.98 2.66
C THR A 22 6.42 -27.57 2.51
N LEU A 23 6.76 -26.64 3.40
CA LEU A 23 6.38 -25.24 3.31
C LEU A 23 7.30 -24.39 4.20
N ILE A 24 8.05 -23.47 3.60
CA ILE A 24 8.82 -22.44 4.32
C ILE A 24 8.05 -21.13 4.17
N ASP A 25 7.73 -20.49 5.29
CA ASP A 25 7.06 -19.19 5.30
C ASP A 25 7.90 -18.15 4.55
N LEU A 26 7.24 -17.20 3.89
CA LEU A 26 7.93 -16.18 3.11
C LEU A 26 8.88 -15.35 3.96
N ARG A 27 8.52 -15.09 5.22
CA ARG A 27 9.36 -14.35 6.16
C ARG A 27 10.62 -15.12 6.50
N ASP A 28 10.50 -16.39 6.84
CA ASP A 28 11.63 -17.27 7.13
C ASP A 28 12.55 -17.42 5.91
N ARG A 29 11.97 -17.39 4.71
CA ARG A 29 12.74 -17.43 3.47
C ARG A 29 13.51 -16.15 3.20
N THR A 30 12.86 -15.00 3.30
CA THR A 30 13.52 -13.71 3.05
C THR A 30 14.59 -13.43 4.11
N THR A 31 14.39 -13.91 5.34
CA THR A 31 15.40 -13.83 6.40
C THR A 31 16.61 -14.71 6.12
N ALA A 32 16.43 -15.99 5.77
CA ALA A 32 17.52 -16.89 5.39
C ALA A 32 18.27 -16.42 4.12
N ALA A 33 17.55 -15.94 3.12
CA ALA A 33 18.14 -15.39 1.91
C ALA A 33 18.97 -14.13 2.20
N TRP A 34 18.48 -13.25 3.08
CA TRP A 34 19.24 -12.08 3.53
C TRP A 34 20.50 -12.44 4.30
N GLU A 35 20.45 -13.45 5.18
CA GLU A 35 21.65 -13.93 5.89
C GLU A 35 22.69 -14.46 4.91
N THR A 36 22.25 -15.13 3.85
CA THR A 36 23.12 -15.59 2.76
C THR A 36 23.73 -14.40 2.02
N ILE A 37 22.92 -13.40 1.66
CA ILE A 37 23.40 -12.16 1.02
C ILE A 37 24.44 -11.46 1.90
N LYS A 38 24.17 -11.34 3.20
CA LYS A 38 25.09 -10.75 4.17
C LYS A 38 26.40 -11.52 4.27
N TYR A 39 26.34 -12.84 4.36
CA TYR A 39 27.54 -13.69 4.39
C TYR A 39 28.40 -13.52 3.13
N LEU A 40 27.75 -13.46 1.95
CA LEU A 40 28.43 -13.22 0.69
C LEU A 40 29.02 -11.81 0.61
N GLN A 41 28.34 -10.79 1.14
CA GLN A 41 28.87 -9.43 1.20
C GLN A 41 30.13 -9.34 2.08
N GLU A 42 30.14 -10.04 3.22
CA GLU A 42 31.28 -10.07 4.14
C GLU A 42 32.52 -10.78 3.56
N HIS A 43 32.32 -11.76 2.67
CA HIS A 43 33.41 -12.62 2.16
C HIS A 43 33.73 -12.44 0.65
N GLY A 44 32.82 -11.84 -0.12
CA GLY A 44 32.89 -11.72 -1.59
C GLY A 44 33.34 -10.35 -2.12
N GLY A 45 33.57 -9.37 -1.24
CA GLY A 45 33.94 -8.00 -1.63
C GLY A 45 32.72 -7.15 -1.99
N GLU A 46 32.79 -5.86 -1.67
CA GLU A 46 31.65 -4.93 -1.70
C GLU A 46 31.09 -4.64 -3.11
N ASP A 47 31.81 -5.00 -4.16
CA ASP A 47 31.49 -4.66 -5.57
C ASP A 47 30.75 -5.78 -6.34
N GLU A 48 30.59 -6.99 -5.80
CA GLU A 48 29.97 -8.11 -6.53
C GLU A 48 28.43 -8.16 -6.41
N LEU A 49 27.85 -7.46 -5.44
CA LEU A 49 26.40 -7.46 -5.19
C LEU A 49 25.85 -6.04 -5.22
N ASP A 50 25.17 -5.68 -6.31
CA ASP A 50 24.39 -4.45 -6.36
C ASP A 50 23.14 -4.61 -5.47
N LEU A 51 23.21 -3.97 -4.30
CA LEU A 51 22.12 -3.92 -3.33
C LEU A 51 21.26 -2.67 -3.48
N THR A 52 21.54 -1.81 -4.47
CA THR A 52 20.73 -0.62 -4.71
C THR A 52 19.39 -1.05 -5.33
N PRO A 53 18.24 -0.79 -4.66
CA PRO A 53 16.97 -1.21 -5.19
C PRO A 53 16.65 -0.42 -6.47
N ASN A 54 16.45 -1.12 -7.58
CA ASN A 54 15.85 -0.53 -8.77
C ASN A 54 14.34 -0.30 -8.55
N ALA A 55 13.73 0.61 -9.32
CA ALA A 55 12.29 0.88 -9.26
C ALA A 55 11.44 -0.38 -9.51
N GLU A 56 11.90 -1.28 -10.38
CA GLU A 56 11.24 -2.56 -10.65
C GLU A 56 11.31 -3.51 -9.45
N ASP A 57 12.48 -3.60 -8.78
CA ASP A 57 12.65 -4.43 -7.58
C ASP A 57 11.74 -3.97 -6.44
N GLN A 58 11.60 -2.66 -6.27
CA GLN A 58 10.71 -2.08 -5.26
C GLN A 58 9.23 -2.38 -5.54
N GLN A 59 8.82 -2.36 -6.81
CA GLN A 59 7.47 -2.75 -7.21
C GLN A 59 7.19 -4.22 -6.94
N VAL A 60 8.14 -5.11 -7.27
CA VAL A 60 7.99 -6.55 -7.00
C VAL A 60 7.96 -6.82 -5.49
N ALA A 61 8.85 -6.20 -4.71
CA ALA A 61 8.88 -6.33 -3.26
C ALA A 61 7.58 -5.87 -2.59
N SER A 62 7.03 -4.73 -3.01
CA SER A 62 5.75 -4.23 -2.50
C SER A 62 4.55 -5.11 -2.92
N ALA A 63 4.53 -5.60 -4.16
CA ALA A 63 3.50 -6.53 -4.62
C ALA A 63 3.52 -7.85 -3.84
N LEU A 64 4.72 -8.35 -3.53
CA LEU A 64 4.89 -9.60 -2.81
C LEU A 64 4.57 -9.45 -1.31
N ALA A 65 4.94 -8.32 -0.69
CA ALA A 65 4.54 -8.00 0.68
C ALA A 65 3.03 -7.79 0.83
N THR A 66 2.37 -7.14 -0.13
CA THR A 66 0.91 -6.96 -0.13
C THR A 66 0.17 -8.28 -0.34
N ALA A 67 0.66 -9.15 -1.24
CA ALA A 67 0.13 -10.49 -1.39
C ALA A 67 0.27 -11.30 -0.08
N TYR A 68 1.40 -11.16 0.62
CA TYR A 68 1.65 -11.84 1.89
C TYR A 68 0.71 -11.35 3.00
N ALA A 69 0.50 -10.03 3.08
CA ALA A 69 -0.44 -9.43 4.03
C ALA A 69 -1.89 -9.91 3.81
N ASN A 70 -2.29 -10.15 2.56
CA ASN A 70 -3.62 -10.67 2.25
C ASN A 70 -3.76 -12.16 2.62
N ASN A 71 -2.77 -13.00 2.28
CA ASN A 71 -2.80 -14.44 2.56
C ASN A 71 -1.37 -15.00 2.76
N PRO A 72 -0.91 -15.15 4.01
CA PRO A 72 0.47 -15.58 4.30
C PRO A 72 0.71 -17.04 3.89
N GLU A 73 -0.28 -17.93 4.02
CA GLU A 73 -0.12 -19.33 3.63
C GLU A 73 -0.05 -19.55 2.12
N ASN A 74 -0.84 -18.79 1.34
CA ASN A 74 -0.88 -18.98 -0.11
C ASN A 74 0.40 -18.43 -0.76
N THR A 75 0.82 -17.24 -0.34
CA THR A 75 2.05 -16.64 -0.85
C THR A 75 3.29 -17.46 -0.51
N SER A 76 3.36 -18.04 0.68
CA SER A 76 4.45 -18.95 1.06
C SER A 76 4.50 -20.22 0.23
N LYS A 77 3.36 -20.68 -0.31
CA LYS A 77 3.28 -21.80 -1.27
C LYS A 77 3.67 -21.38 -2.69
N GLU A 78 3.23 -20.20 -3.13
CA GLU A 78 3.45 -19.69 -4.49
C GLU A 78 4.90 -19.25 -4.73
N VAL A 79 5.56 -18.72 -3.71
CA VAL A 79 6.98 -18.45 -3.74
C VAL A 79 7.67 -19.79 -3.51
N THR A 80 8.10 -20.46 -4.58
CA THR A 80 8.92 -21.68 -4.51
C THR A 80 10.41 -21.33 -4.52
N THR A 81 11.29 -22.27 -4.18
CA THR A 81 12.75 -22.04 -4.17
C THR A 81 13.27 -21.55 -5.52
N SER A 82 12.74 -22.10 -6.61
CA SER A 82 13.05 -21.67 -7.98
C SER A 82 12.62 -20.23 -8.28
N ARG A 83 11.42 -19.81 -7.83
CA ARG A 83 10.94 -18.43 -8.01
C ARG A 83 11.67 -17.43 -7.12
N ALA A 84 12.06 -17.84 -5.92
CA ALA A 84 12.88 -17.00 -5.05
C ALA A 84 14.29 -16.78 -5.66
N ALA A 85 14.86 -17.80 -6.32
CA ALA A 85 16.17 -17.70 -6.96
C ALA A 85 16.21 -16.75 -8.18
N THR A 86 15.05 -16.46 -8.80
CA THR A 86 14.96 -15.49 -9.90
C THR A 86 14.89 -14.04 -9.43
N LEU A 87 14.66 -13.79 -8.13
CA LEU A 87 14.57 -12.44 -7.59
C LEU A 87 15.96 -11.85 -7.38
N SER A 88 16.10 -10.55 -7.67
CA SER A 88 17.30 -9.78 -7.35
C SER A 88 17.56 -9.79 -5.83
N PRO A 89 18.82 -9.85 -5.37
CA PRO A 89 19.18 -9.68 -3.96
C PRO A 89 18.59 -8.41 -3.33
N ALA A 90 18.54 -7.30 -4.09
CA ALA A 90 17.95 -6.03 -3.64
C ALA A 90 16.42 -6.13 -3.45
N CYS A 91 15.73 -6.91 -4.30
CA CYS A 91 14.30 -7.20 -4.14
C CYS A 91 14.02 -8.01 -2.87
N ILE A 92 14.87 -9.00 -2.54
CA ILE A 92 14.74 -9.82 -1.33
C ILE A 92 14.96 -8.95 -0.09
N ALA A 93 15.98 -8.10 -0.10
CA ALA A 93 16.31 -7.17 0.98
C ALA A 93 15.15 -6.21 1.27
N SER A 94 14.61 -5.59 0.23
CA SER A 94 13.47 -4.66 0.33
C SER A 94 12.20 -5.37 0.77
N THR A 95 11.93 -6.57 0.26
CA THR A 95 10.81 -7.40 0.73
C THR A 95 10.91 -7.67 2.22
N ARG A 96 12.08 -8.11 2.71
CA ARG A 96 12.31 -8.37 4.14
C ARG A 96 12.06 -7.11 4.96
N ALA A 97 12.58 -5.97 4.53
CA ALA A 97 12.38 -4.70 5.25
C ALA A 97 10.90 -4.34 5.36
N ILE A 98 10.13 -4.50 4.28
CA ILE A 98 8.67 -4.27 4.30
C ILE A 98 7.99 -5.29 5.22
N LEU A 99 8.36 -6.57 5.17
CA LEU A 99 7.80 -7.59 6.05
C LEU A 99 8.18 -7.40 7.52
N ASP A 100 9.33 -6.81 7.84
CA ASP A 100 9.69 -6.51 9.23
C ASP A 100 8.98 -5.26 9.75
N GLU A 101 8.74 -4.25 8.91
CA GLU A 101 7.99 -3.04 9.26
C GLU A 101 6.47 -3.31 9.39
N TRP A 102 5.92 -4.14 8.48
CA TRP A 102 4.48 -4.37 8.36
C TRP A 102 4.03 -5.78 8.75
N GLY A 103 4.94 -6.68 9.11
CA GLY A 103 4.65 -8.08 9.47
C GLY A 103 4.07 -8.29 10.86
N HIS A 104 3.66 -7.21 11.52
CA HIS A 104 2.77 -7.33 12.66
C HIS A 104 1.39 -7.71 12.16
N ALA A 105 0.90 -8.89 12.55
CA ALA A 105 -0.45 -9.32 12.25
C ALA A 105 -1.44 -8.24 12.69
N VAL A 106 -2.05 -7.55 11.71
CA VAL A 106 -3.11 -6.60 11.99
C VAL A 106 -4.30 -7.41 12.47
N VAL A 107 -4.83 -7.01 13.62
CA VAL A 107 -5.99 -7.65 14.24
C VAL A 107 -7.17 -7.58 13.27
N ASN A 108 -7.55 -8.71 12.68
CA ASN A 108 -8.60 -8.79 11.67
C ASN A 108 -10.02 -8.69 12.26
N HIS A 109 -10.17 -8.91 13.58
CA HIS A 109 -11.46 -8.90 14.25
C HIS A 109 -11.78 -7.53 14.86
N ALA A 110 -12.88 -6.93 14.43
CA ALA A 110 -13.33 -5.62 14.92
C ALA A 110 -13.55 -5.56 16.45
N ILE A 111 -13.90 -6.70 17.06
CA ILE A 111 -14.06 -6.82 18.53
C ILE A 111 -12.70 -6.72 19.22
N GLU A 112 -11.68 -7.42 18.71
CA GLU A 112 -10.34 -7.40 19.25
C GLU A 112 -9.69 -6.02 19.08
N VAL A 113 -9.90 -5.34 17.94
CA VAL A 113 -9.47 -3.94 17.74
C VAL A 113 -10.14 -3.03 18.77
N ARG A 114 -11.45 -3.19 19.01
CA ARG A 114 -12.16 -2.42 20.03
C ARG A 114 -11.54 -2.63 21.41
N HIS A 115 -11.30 -3.88 21.81
CA HIS A 115 -10.68 -4.18 23.10
C HIS A 115 -9.26 -3.62 23.20
N MET A 116 -8.45 -3.73 22.16
CA MET A 116 -7.12 -3.13 22.09
C MET A 116 -7.18 -1.62 22.31
N VAL A 117 -8.05 -0.93 21.56
CA VAL A 117 -8.22 0.53 21.66
C VAL A 117 -8.70 0.93 23.04
N THR A 118 -9.69 0.23 23.61
CA THR A 118 -10.17 0.50 24.97
C THR A 118 -9.05 0.32 25.99
N ASN A 119 -8.28 -0.77 25.91
CA ASN A 119 -7.17 -1.02 26.82
C ASN A 119 -6.07 0.05 26.70
N LYS A 120 -5.79 0.55 25.49
CA LYS A 120 -4.83 1.65 25.29
C LYS A 120 -5.35 2.98 25.82
N LEU A 121 -6.62 3.30 25.61
CA LEU A 121 -7.23 4.50 26.19
C LEU A 121 -7.24 4.47 27.72
N ILE A 122 -7.44 3.29 28.33
CA ILE A 122 -7.32 3.13 29.79
C ILE A 122 -5.90 3.45 30.27
N GLN A 123 -4.87 2.98 29.56
CA GLN A 123 -3.47 3.29 29.89
C GLN A 123 -3.16 4.78 29.75
N GLU A 124 -3.62 5.41 28.66
CA GLU A 124 -3.41 6.85 28.44
C GLU A 124 -4.23 7.74 29.39
N ALA A 125 -5.30 7.22 30.00
CA ALA A 125 -6.04 7.91 31.04
C ALA A 125 -5.24 8.06 32.35
N GLU A 126 -4.14 7.32 32.51
CA GLU A 126 -3.21 7.47 33.65
C GLU A 126 -1.97 8.32 33.29
N ASN A 127 -1.89 8.84 32.06
CA ASN A 127 -0.75 9.61 31.60
C ASN A 127 -0.52 10.87 32.47
N PRO A 128 0.74 11.21 32.83
CA PRO A 128 1.05 12.40 33.63
C PRO A 128 0.63 13.72 32.96
N ASP A 129 0.57 13.78 31.62
CA ASP A 129 0.07 14.96 30.91
C ASP A 129 -1.47 15.06 31.01
N PRO A 130 -2.03 16.10 31.65
CA PRO A 130 -3.47 16.28 31.79
C PRO A 130 -4.19 16.40 30.44
N ARG A 131 -3.54 16.86 29.37
CA ARG A 131 -4.16 17.01 28.05
C ARG A 131 -4.46 15.64 27.43
N VAL A 132 -3.48 14.74 27.48
CA VAL A 132 -3.62 13.37 26.98
C VAL A 132 -4.65 12.61 27.81
N ARG A 133 -4.60 12.76 29.13
CA ARG A 133 -5.54 12.15 30.07
C ARG A 133 -7.00 12.51 29.79
N ILE A 134 -7.29 13.80 29.66
CA ILE A 134 -8.66 14.27 29.40
C ILE A 134 -9.15 13.75 28.05
N ARG A 135 -8.29 13.77 27.02
CA ARG A 135 -8.64 13.27 25.70
C ARG A 135 -8.94 11.77 25.70
N ALA A 136 -8.14 10.97 26.42
CA ALA A 136 -8.37 9.53 26.55
C ALA A 136 -9.71 9.24 27.24
N LEU A 137 -10.03 9.96 28.33
CA LEU A 137 -11.31 9.83 29.04
C LEU A 137 -12.51 10.24 28.19
N GLU A 138 -12.39 11.30 27.40
CA GLU A 138 -13.43 11.73 26.45
C GLU A 138 -13.70 10.65 25.39
N LEU A 139 -12.63 10.14 24.75
CA LEU A 139 -12.72 9.10 23.73
C LEU A 139 -13.28 7.78 24.30
N LEU A 140 -12.90 7.42 25.51
CA LEU A 140 -13.42 6.24 26.20
C LEU A 140 -14.93 6.37 26.45
N GLY A 141 -15.40 7.54 26.87
CA GLY A 141 -16.84 7.79 27.06
C GLY A 141 -17.66 7.90 25.75
N LYS A 142 -17.01 8.15 24.61
CA LYS A 142 -17.62 8.10 23.27
C LYS A 142 -17.78 6.67 22.74
N ILE A 143 -16.79 5.81 23.00
CA ILE A 143 -16.78 4.41 22.54
C ILE A 143 -17.59 3.50 23.47
N SER A 144 -17.66 3.82 24.76
CA SER A 144 -18.38 3.02 25.77
C SER A 144 -19.90 3.19 25.67
N ASP A 145 -20.64 2.10 25.90
CA ASP A 145 -22.11 2.02 25.88
C ASP A 145 -22.81 2.95 26.91
N VAL A 146 -22.04 3.61 27.79
CA VAL A 146 -22.55 4.59 28.76
C VAL A 146 -22.84 5.95 28.11
N GLY A 147 -22.26 6.25 26.94
CA GLY A 147 -22.66 7.38 26.08
C GLY A 147 -22.55 8.77 26.71
N LEU A 148 -21.69 8.95 27.73
CA LEU A 148 -21.59 10.20 28.51
C LEU A 148 -21.13 11.41 27.68
N PHE A 149 -20.46 11.16 26.55
CA PHE A 149 -20.00 12.17 25.61
C PHE A 149 -20.45 11.88 24.18
N ALA A 150 -21.55 11.13 24.02
CA ALA A 150 -22.12 10.86 22.71
C ALA A 150 -22.64 12.17 22.10
N GLU A 151 -22.03 12.60 21.00
CA GLU A 151 -22.51 13.73 20.21
C GLU A 151 -23.82 13.31 19.54
N LYS A 152 -24.95 13.85 20.00
CA LYS A 152 -26.24 13.67 19.33
C LYS A 152 -26.21 14.38 17.99
N ALA A 153 -25.91 13.65 16.93
CA ALA A 153 -26.14 14.12 15.58
C ALA A 153 -27.67 14.06 15.32
N GLU A 154 -28.34 15.20 15.43
CA GLU A 154 -29.72 15.35 14.94
C GLU A 154 -29.69 15.33 13.41
N ILE A 155 -29.86 14.13 12.84
CA ILE A 155 -30.02 13.97 11.39
C ILE A 155 -31.47 14.33 11.07
N THR A 156 -31.72 15.60 10.75
CA THR A 156 -33.01 16.02 10.19
C THR A 156 -33.13 15.42 8.79
N VAL A 157 -33.76 14.24 8.70
CA VAL A 157 -34.14 13.63 7.42
C VAL A 157 -35.25 14.48 6.82
N THR A 158 -34.85 15.48 6.03
CA THR A 158 -35.80 16.22 5.20
C THR A 158 -36.24 15.30 4.05
N HIS A 159 -37.43 14.73 4.16
CA HIS A 159 -38.09 14.09 3.02
C HIS A 159 -38.45 15.19 2.02
N GLN A 160 -37.51 15.55 1.15
CA GLN A 160 -37.78 16.42 0.03
C GLN A 160 -38.71 15.66 -0.91
N SER A 161 -39.87 16.25 -1.22
CA SER A 161 -40.75 15.69 -2.24
C SER A 161 -40.01 15.69 -3.58
N THR A 162 -40.39 14.79 -4.49
CA THR A 162 -39.80 14.76 -5.84
C THR A 162 -39.98 16.07 -6.59
N ASP A 163 -41.01 16.86 -6.26
CA ASP A 163 -41.28 18.15 -6.88
C ASP A 163 -40.34 19.25 -6.36
N ASP A 164 -40.02 19.26 -5.06
CA ASP A 164 -39.01 20.17 -4.49
C ASP A 164 -37.62 19.93 -5.09
N LEU A 165 -37.26 18.66 -5.32
CA LEU A 165 -36.00 18.29 -5.97
C LEU A 165 -35.96 18.78 -7.42
N ARG A 166 -37.06 18.64 -8.17
CA ARG A 166 -37.18 19.14 -9.55
C ARG A 166 -37.07 20.66 -9.62
N GLN A 167 -37.70 21.38 -8.68
CA GLN A 167 -37.62 22.84 -8.62
C GLN A 167 -36.18 23.30 -8.31
N LYS A 168 -35.53 22.72 -7.30
CA LYS A 168 -34.11 23.02 -6.99
C LYS A 168 -33.17 22.71 -8.14
N LEU A 169 -33.42 21.62 -8.87
CA LEU A 169 -32.62 21.26 -10.05
C LEU A 169 -32.80 22.29 -11.17
N ARG A 170 -34.04 22.72 -11.43
CA ARG A 170 -34.33 23.79 -12.42
C ARG A 170 -33.68 25.11 -12.04
N GLU A 171 -33.75 25.51 -10.77
CA GLU A 171 -33.09 26.72 -10.28
C GLU A 171 -31.57 26.64 -10.44
N LYS A 172 -30.95 25.50 -10.15
CA LYS A 172 -29.50 25.29 -10.36
C LYS A 172 -29.13 25.30 -11.85
N LEU A 173 -29.92 24.65 -12.69
CA LEU A 173 -29.69 24.63 -14.15
C LEU A 173 -29.86 26.02 -14.75
N GLN A 174 -30.85 26.80 -14.35
CA GLN A 174 -31.01 28.19 -14.79
C GLN A 174 -29.84 29.08 -14.36
N LYS A 175 -29.31 28.90 -13.14
CA LYS A 175 -28.09 29.60 -12.70
C LYS A 175 -26.86 29.24 -13.53
N LEU A 176 -26.74 28.00 -13.98
CA LEU A 176 -25.66 27.57 -14.86
C LEU A 176 -25.86 28.03 -16.32
N GLN A 177 -27.11 28.05 -16.79
CA GLN A 177 -27.46 28.46 -18.15
C GLN A 177 -27.41 29.98 -18.35
N GLY A 178 -27.61 30.76 -17.28
CA GLY A 178 -27.49 32.21 -17.27
C GLY A 178 -26.08 32.74 -17.01
N LYS A 179 -25.09 31.86 -16.76
CA LYS A 179 -23.69 32.29 -16.59
C LYS A 179 -22.99 32.19 -17.95
N PRO A 180 -22.66 33.31 -18.63
CA PRO A 180 -21.77 33.24 -19.78
C PRO A 180 -20.44 32.64 -19.31
N ILE A 181 -19.87 31.73 -20.11
CA ILE A 181 -18.63 30.98 -19.83
C ILE A 181 -17.37 31.88 -19.78
N TYR A 182 -17.52 33.21 -19.81
CA TYR A 182 -16.40 34.14 -19.70
C TYR A 182 -16.74 35.26 -18.70
N ASP A 183 -16.43 35.03 -17.43
CA ASP A 183 -16.18 36.14 -16.49
C ASP A 183 -14.79 36.70 -16.83
N THR A 184 -14.68 37.59 -17.82
CA THR A 184 -13.43 38.28 -18.21
C THR A 184 -13.06 39.44 -17.27
N GLU A 185 -13.47 39.40 -16.00
CA GLU A 185 -13.20 40.48 -15.04
C GLU A 185 -12.24 40.09 -13.91
N ASN A 186 -11.72 38.85 -13.89
CA ASN A 186 -10.66 38.44 -12.95
C ASN A 186 -9.55 37.64 -13.64
N ILE A 187 -9.03 38.14 -14.76
CA ILE A 187 -7.68 37.77 -15.21
C ILE A 187 -6.74 38.90 -14.77
N VAL A 188 -6.46 38.92 -13.47
CA VAL A 188 -5.26 39.58 -12.96
C VAL A 188 -4.14 38.56 -13.21
N ASP A 189 -3.15 38.96 -14.00
CA ASP A 189 -1.94 38.20 -14.40
C ASP A 189 -2.00 37.43 -15.74
N ALA A 190 -2.50 38.07 -16.79
CA ALA A 190 -2.09 37.70 -18.15
C ALA A 190 -0.75 38.38 -18.49
N ILE A 191 0.31 37.57 -18.62
CA ILE A 191 1.60 38.01 -19.17
C ILE A 191 1.43 38.20 -20.68
N GLU A 192 1.55 39.43 -21.17
CA GLU A 192 1.62 39.73 -22.60
C GLU A 192 2.92 39.17 -23.19
N ILE A 193 2.86 37.98 -23.81
CA ILE A 193 3.96 37.49 -24.65
C ILE A 193 3.89 38.27 -25.97
N GLN A 194 4.80 39.23 -26.16
CA GLN A 194 5.00 39.95 -27.42
C GLN A 194 5.60 39.04 -28.50
N GLY A 195 4.85 38.02 -28.93
CA GLY A 195 5.14 37.21 -30.10
C GLY A 195 4.31 37.71 -31.27
N LYS A 196 4.96 38.05 -32.40
CA LYS A 196 4.27 38.24 -33.69
C LYS A 196 3.30 37.07 -33.91
N VAL A 197 2.07 37.38 -34.34
CA VAL A 197 1.12 36.36 -34.81
C VAL A 197 1.78 35.65 -35.99
N LEU A 198 2.25 34.42 -35.77
CA LEU A 198 2.74 33.55 -36.82
C LEU A 198 1.54 33.02 -37.58
N ASP A 199 1.48 33.31 -38.89
CA ASP A 199 0.48 32.73 -39.77
C ASP A 199 0.87 31.27 -40.06
N LEU A 200 0.20 30.34 -39.38
CA LEU A 200 0.52 28.90 -39.41
C LEU A 200 0.34 28.30 -40.80
N ASP A 201 -0.51 28.89 -41.64
CA ASP A 201 -0.85 28.37 -42.96
C ASP A 201 0.27 28.60 -44.00
N GLU A 202 1.04 29.69 -43.85
CA GLU A 202 2.18 30.01 -44.71
C GLU A 202 3.40 29.13 -44.38
N GLU A 203 3.69 28.93 -43.10
CA GLU A 203 4.79 28.08 -42.61
C GLU A 203 4.54 26.57 -42.87
N LEU A 204 3.27 26.13 -42.90
CA LEU A 204 2.91 24.73 -43.19
C LEU A 204 2.74 24.43 -44.68
N GLY A 205 2.93 25.41 -45.57
CA GLY A 205 2.96 25.20 -47.03
C GLY A 205 1.64 24.71 -47.63
N LEU A 206 0.51 25.02 -47.00
CA LEU A 206 -0.83 24.57 -47.42
C LEU A 206 -1.49 25.49 -48.44
N SER A 207 -0.83 26.57 -48.86
CA SER A 207 -1.31 27.42 -49.95
C SER A 207 -1.11 26.73 -51.31
N PRO A 208 -2.13 26.70 -52.18
CA PRO A 208 -2.03 26.05 -53.48
C PRO A 208 -1.04 26.81 -54.37
N LYS A 209 0.08 26.17 -54.72
CA LYS A 209 1.02 26.70 -55.73
C LYS A 209 0.29 26.91 -57.05
N LYS A 210 0.35 28.14 -57.55
CA LYS A 210 -0.12 28.55 -58.87
C LYS A 210 0.88 28.18 -59.95
#